data_AF-A0A7J2YMY2-F1
#
_entry.id   AF-A0A7J2YMY2-F1
#
_cell.length_a   1.000
_cell.length_b   1.000
_cell.length_c   1.000
_cell.angle_alpha   90.00
_cell.angle_beta   90.00
_cell.angle_gamma   90.00
#
_symmetry.space_group_name_H-M   'P 1'
#
loop_
_entity.id
_entity.type
_entity.pdbx_description
1 polymer ?
#
loop_
_entity_poly.entity_id
_entity_poly.type
_entity_poly.pdbx_seq_one_letter_code
_entity_poly.pdbx_strand_id
1 'polypeptide(L)' 'MERLKILVFNWRCWLNPEMGGAEVFTREVLKRWVKAGHEVTLFASKFKKCKRKEIDEG' A
#
# COMPACT_ATOMS: atom_id res chain seq x y z
N MET A 1 1.49 -21.96 1.57
CA MET A 1 2.01 -20.89 2.45
C MET A 1 0.87 -20.38 3.29
N GLU A 2 1.09 -20.05 4.55
CA GLU A 2 0.02 -19.55 5.43
C GLU A 2 -0.44 -18.15 5.00
N ARG A 3 -1.74 -17.87 5.15
CA ARG A 3 -2.32 -16.55 4.86
C ARG A 3 -2.12 -15.62 6.05
N LEU A 4 -1.30 -14.58 5.87
CA LEU A 4 -1.03 -13.56 6.89
C LEU A 4 -1.90 -12.31 6.70
N LYS A 5 -2.10 -11.58 7.80
CA LYS A 5 -2.62 -10.20 7.82
C LYS A 5 -1.46 -9.25 8.09
N ILE A 6 -1.13 -8.42 7.10
CA ILE A 6 0.08 -7.58 7.10
C ILE A 6 -0.35 -6.11 7.12
N LEU A 7 0.15 -5.36 8.10
CA LEU A 7 0.01 -3.91 8.18
C LEU A 7 1.36 -3.26 7.89
N VAL A 8 1.39 -2.39 6.88
CA VAL A 8 2.61 -1.68 6.46
C VAL A 8 2.44 -0.20 6.76
N PHE A 9 3.41 0.39 7.45
CA PHE A 9 3.49 1.83 7.68
C PHE A 9 4.46 2.45 6.67
N ASN A 10 4.00 3.47 5.96
CA ASN A 10 4.85 4.25 5.06
C ASN A 10 4.53 5.75 5.22
N TRP A 11 5.48 6.62 4.89
CA TRP A 11 5.24 8.06 4.91
C TRP A 11 4.20 8.45 3.86
N ARG A 12 4.37 7.98 2.61
CA ARG A 12 3.46 8.23 1.49
C ARG A 12 3.02 6.91 0.86
N CYS A 13 1.85 6.95 0.23
CA CYS A 13 1.44 5.92 -0.71
C CYS A 13 1.64 6.42 -2.16
N TRP A 14 1.46 5.51 -3.12
CA TRP A 14 1.60 5.79 -4.55
C TRP A 14 0.56 6.79 -5.11
N LEU A 15 -0.45 7.17 -4.33
CA LEU A 15 -1.44 8.19 -4.72
C LEU A 15 -1.04 9.59 -4.26
N ASN A 16 -0.02 9.72 -3.41
CA ASN A 16 0.43 11.01 -2.93
C ASN A 16 1.08 11.79 -4.10
N PRO A 17 0.73 13.06 -4.34
CA PRO A 17 1.30 13.86 -5.44
C PRO A 17 2.83 13.98 -5.40
N GLU A 18 3.44 13.87 -4.23
CA GLU A 18 4.89 13.95 -4.03
C GLU A 18 5.56 12.56 -3.99
N MET A 19 4.88 11.52 -4.49
CA MET A 19 5.44 10.17 -4.54
C MET A 19 6.68 10.09 -5.43
N GLY A 20 7.58 9.15 -5.11
CA GLY A 20 8.76 8.83 -5.90
C GLY A 20 8.96 7.32 -6.02
N GLY A 21 10.19 6.92 -6.34
CA GLY A 21 10.52 5.50 -6.59
C GLY A 21 10.27 4.58 -5.39
N ALA A 22 10.40 5.10 -4.16
CA ALA A 22 10.17 4.32 -2.94
C ALA A 22 8.71 3.86 -2.81
N GLU A 23 7.76 4.73 -3.16
CA GLU A 23 6.33 4.42 -3.13
C GLU A 23 5.93 3.47 -4.26
N VAL A 24 6.56 3.59 -5.44
CA VAL A 24 6.39 2.61 -6.54
C VAL A 24 6.87 1.23 -6.11
N PHE A 25 8.10 1.15 -5.60
CA PHE A 25 8.68 -0.11 -5.13
C PHE A 25 7.81 -0.74 -4.05
N THR A 26 7.38 0.06 -3.08
CA THR A 26 6.49 -0.41 -2.00
C THR A 26 5.21 -0.99 -2.61
N ARG A 27 4.52 -0.27 -3.50
CA ARG A 27 3.29 -0.75 -4.15
C ARG A 27 3.50 -2.10 -4.83
N GLU A 28 4.58 -2.24 -5.58
CA GLU A 28 4.93 -3.46 -6.31
C GLU A 28 5.17 -4.67 -5.38
N VAL A 29 5.83 -4.45 -4.24
CA VAL A 29 6.01 -5.48 -3.21
C VAL A 29 4.66 -5.87 -2.60
N LEU A 30 3.83 -4.90 -2.20
CA LEU A 30 2.54 -5.18 -1.58
C LEU A 30 1.60 -5.93 -2.53
N LYS A 31 1.59 -5.57 -3.82
CA LYS A 31 0.85 -6.30 -4.86
C LYS A 31 1.26 -7.77 -4.95
N ARG A 32 2.57 -8.07 -4.86
CA ARG A 32 3.08 -9.46 -4.89
C ARG A 32 2.64 -10.24 -3.65
N TRP A 33 2.60 -9.61 -2.48
CA TRP A 33 2.09 -10.24 -1.26
C TRP A 33 0.59 -10.54 -1.32
N VAL A 34 -0.21 -9.61 -1.90
CA VAL A 34 -1.63 -9.87 -2.18
C VAL A 34 -1.79 -11.05 -3.14
N LYS A 35 -1.02 -11.08 -4.24
CA LYS A 35 -1.01 -12.21 -5.19
C LYS A 35 -0.57 -13.54 -4.56
N ALA A 36 0.28 -13.50 -3.53
CA ALA A 36 0.66 -14.67 -2.74
C ALA A 36 -0.42 -15.12 -1.74
N GLY A 37 -1.58 -14.45 -1.70
CA GLY A 37 -2.74 -14.81 -0.89
C GLY A 37 -2.82 -14.09 0.47
N HIS A 38 -1.97 -13.10 0.72
CA HIS A 38 -1.98 -12.35 1.99
C HIS A 38 -2.99 -11.20 1.96
N GLU A 39 -3.51 -10.84 3.14
CA GLU A 39 -4.29 -9.63 3.34
C GLU A 39 -3.35 -8.50 3.75
N VAL A 40 -3.23 -7.46 2.92
CA VAL A 40 -2.26 -6.38 3.12
C VAL A 40 -2.99 -5.05 3.26
N THR A 41 -2.63 -4.29 4.29
CA THR A 41 -3.09 -2.90 4.50
C THR A 41 -1.88 -1.97 4.51
N LEU A 42 -1.92 -0.91 3.70
CA LEU A 42 -0.96 0.19 3.75
C LEU A 42 -1.54 1.37 4.55
N PHE A 43 -0.90 1.74 5.64
CA PHE A 43 -1.17 2.96 6.40
C PHE A 43 -0.15 4.02 6.03
N ALA A 44 -0.62 5.17 5.53
CA ALA A 44 0.23 6.28 5.12
C ALA A 44 -0.33 7.64 5.55
N SER A 45 0.53 8.66 5.51
CA SER A 45 0.13 10.03 5.83
C SER A 45 -0.93 10.54 4.85
N LYS A 46 -1.86 11.35 5.35
CA LYS A 46 -2.88 12.00 4.52
C LYS A 46 -2.24 13.06 3.63
N PHE A 47 -2.80 13.21 2.43
CA PHE A 47 -2.48 14.31 1.52
C PHE A 47 -3.76 14.97 1.01
N LYS A 48 -3.62 16.12 0.36
CA LYS A 48 -4.77 16.90 -0.12
C LYS A 48 -5.66 16.06 -1.02
N LYS A 49 -6.97 16.01 -0.70
CA LYS A 49 -8.01 15.23 -1.41
C LYS A 49 -7.85 13.69 -1.36
N CYS A 50 -6.98 13.14 -0.50
CA CYS A 50 -6.92 11.70 -0.33
C CYS A 50 -8.19 11.18 0.36
N LYS A 51 -8.62 9.95 0.04
CA LYS A 51 -9.65 9.27 0.83
C LYS A 51 -9.03 8.76 2.13
N ARG A 52 -9.86 8.61 3.18
CA ARG A 52 -9.41 8.08 4.49
C ARG A 52 -9.09 6.59 4.44
N LYS A 53 -9.77 5.84 3.57
CA LYS A 53 -9.61 4.40 3.36
C LYS A 53 -9.99 4.09 1.92
N GLU A 54 -9.23 3.23 1.28
CA GLU A 54 -9.47 2.71 -0.06
C GLU A 54 -9.08 1.24 -0.11
N ILE A 55 -9.64 0.50 -1.06
CA ILE A 55 -9.28 -0.88 -1.36
C ILE A 55 -8.82 -0.88 -2.82
N ASP A 56 -7.62 -1.40 -3.07
CA ASP A 56 -7.07 -1.64 -4.40
C ASP A 56 -7.11 -3.16 -4.61
N GLU A 57 -7.73 -3.63 -5.69
CA GLU A 57 -7.82 -5.08 -5.98
C GLU A 57 -6.50 -5.66 -6.50
N GLY A 58 -5.48 -4.81 -6.72
CA GLY A 58 -4.11 -5.23 -6.98
C GLY A 58 -3.86 -5.72 -8.41
#